data_AF-A0A378ZZP4-F1
#
_entry.id   AF-A0A378ZZP4-F1
#
_cell.length_a   1.000
_cell.length_b   1.000
_cell.length_c   1.000
_cell.angle_alpha   90.00
_cell.angle_beta   90.00
_cell.angle_gamma   90.00
#
_symmetry.space_group_name_H-M   'P 1'
#
loop_
_entity.id
_entity.type
_entity.pdbx_description
1 polymer ?
#
loop_
_entity_poly.entity_id
_entity_poly.type
_entity_poly.pdbx_seq_one_letter_code
_entity_poly.pdbx_strand_id
1 'polypeptide(L)'
;MRQLRAPAACEGRLIRIVDATVVSKAAQADRARNGVWRIHAGFDVPHEAFCHFELTDESGGERLDRIPVHAGEIRLGDRAYMQPERMAGVMEAGADFIVRAVWKGARWLDEAGQPFDLIAALQGHAEEGPFDQPVRIGRKKADPLNLRLVACRKPPEAAARAREQACKAARKGGHKITEQTLIAAGWVILVTSLDPDQFSAQDVLALYRDCQEFRVRACIMGMKESTHGTTERAGYPGRDIGPTAWRG
;
A
#
# COMPACT_ATOMS: atom_id res chain seq x y z
N MET A 1 9.33 -23.33 -6.18
CA MET A 1 8.62 -22.05 -6.33
C MET A 1 7.47 -22.03 -5.33
N ARG A 2 7.25 -20.92 -4.61
CA ARG A 2 6.18 -20.84 -3.61
C ARG A 2 4.90 -20.44 -4.35
N GLN A 3 3.97 -21.37 -4.56
CA GLN A 3 2.63 -21.05 -5.04
C GLN A 3 2.00 -20.04 -4.08
N LEU A 4 1.33 -19.03 -4.65
CA LEU A 4 0.48 -18.13 -3.87
C LEU A 4 -0.51 -19.00 -3.10
N ARG A 5 -0.53 -18.90 -1.77
CA ARG A 5 -1.60 -19.55 -0.99
C ARG A 5 -2.83 -18.65 -1.09
N ALA A 6 -3.40 -18.62 -2.29
CA ALA A 6 -4.59 -17.86 -2.59
C ALA A 6 -5.81 -18.64 -2.05
N PRO A 7 -6.78 -17.97 -1.42
CA PRO A 7 -8.08 -18.58 -1.10
C PRO A 7 -8.76 -19.09 -2.37
N ALA A 8 -9.69 -20.03 -2.23
CA ALA A 8 -10.54 -20.47 -3.36
C ALA A 8 -11.27 -19.28 -4.03
N ALA A 9 -11.61 -18.24 -3.26
CA ALA A 9 -12.21 -17.02 -3.78
C ALA A 9 -11.31 -16.21 -4.73
N CYS A 10 -10.01 -16.52 -4.83
CA CYS A 10 -9.11 -15.97 -5.84
C CYS A 10 -9.12 -16.76 -7.16
N GLU A 11 -9.72 -17.95 -7.22
CA GLU A 11 -9.68 -18.80 -8.41
C GLU A 11 -10.35 -18.09 -9.60
N GLY A 12 -9.63 -18.06 -10.73
CA GLY A 12 -10.07 -17.34 -11.94
C GLY A 12 -10.01 -15.81 -11.86
N ARG A 13 -9.62 -15.22 -10.72
CA ARG A 13 -9.49 -13.76 -10.58
C ARG A 13 -8.09 -13.29 -10.98
N LEU A 14 -8.03 -12.14 -11.65
CA LEU A 14 -6.77 -11.43 -11.87
C LEU A 14 -6.30 -10.79 -10.55
N ILE A 15 -5.06 -11.04 -10.14
CA ILE A 15 -4.45 -10.39 -8.97
C ILE A 15 -3.31 -9.51 -9.46
N ARG A 16 -3.45 -8.19 -9.29
CA ARG A 16 -2.52 -7.22 -9.85
C ARG A 16 -1.87 -6.35 -8.79
N ILE A 17 -0.55 -6.33 -8.78
CA ILE A 17 0.22 -5.35 -8.00
C ILE A 17 0.35 -4.09 -8.85
N VAL A 18 -0.03 -2.95 -8.27
CA VAL A 18 0.16 -1.63 -8.87
C VAL A 18 1.33 -0.95 -8.14
N ASP A 19 2.37 -0.57 -8.89
CA ASP A 19 3.49 0.20 -8.36
C ASP A 19 3.95 1.20 -9.43
N ALA A 20 4.69 2.21 -8.98
CA ALA A 20 5.34 3.16 -9.87
C ALA A 20 6.78 3.41 -9.42
N THR A 21 7.66 3.64 -10.39
CA THR A 21 9.06 3.98 -10.19
C THR A 21 9.41 5.27 -10.90
N VAL A 22 10.32 6.04 -10.31
CA VAL A 22 10.84 7.28 -10.89
C VAL A 22 12.19 6.98 -11.53
N VAL A 23 12.38 7.45 -12.75
CA VAL A 23 13.58 7.28 -13.58
C VAL A 23 14.06 8.66 -14.02
N SER A 24 15.36 8.95 -13.85
CA SER A 24 15.93 10.22 -14.29
C SER A 24 15.91 10.35 -15.81
N LYS A 25 15.60 11.54 -16.35
CA LYS A 25 15.78 11.81 -17.79
C LYS A 25 17.25 11.72 -18.18
N ALA A 26 17.53 11.21 -19.38
CA ALA A 26 18.88 10.91 -19.85
C ALA A 26 19.73 12.18 -20.05
N ALA A 27 19.15 13.26 -20.60
CA ALA A 27 19.88 14.50 -20.89
C ALA A 27 19.97 15.44 -19.69
N GLN A 28 21.16 16.04 -19.48
CA GLN A 28 21.44 16.96 -18.37
C GLN A 28 20.58 18.24 -18.42
N ALA A 29 20.28 18.75 -19.62
CA ALA A 29 19.40 19.89 -19.82
C ALA A 29 17.94 19.63 -19.42
N ASP A 30 17.50 18.36 -19.47
CA ASP A 30 16.14 17.98 -19.10
C ASP A 30 16.01 17.79 -17.59
N ARG A 31 17.08 17.30 -16.91
CA ARG A 31 17.12 17.17 -15.44
C ARG A 31 16.93 18.51 -14.73
N ALA A 32 17.42 19.61 -15.32
CA ALA A 32 17.31 20.97 -14.76
C ALA A 32 15.87 21.53 -14.77
N ARG A 33 14.94 20.92 -15.51
CA ARG A 33 13.52 21.32 -15.59
C ARG A 33 12.60 20.24 -15.03
N ASN A 34 12.82 19.85 -13.76
CA ASN A 34 12.05 18.77 -13.09
C ASN A 34 12.05 17.44 -13.84
N GLY A 35 13.10 17.16 -14.62
CA GLY A 35 13.14 16.08 -15.59
C GLY A 35 13.28 14.68 -15.05
N VAL A 36 12.20 14.15 -14.47
CA VAL A 36 12.07 12.72 -14.20
C VAL A 36 10.94 12.13 -15.02
N TRP A 37 11.13 10.89 -15.45
CA TRP A 37 10.06 10.04 -15.91
C TRP A 37 9.53 9.23 -14.72
N ARG A 38 8.25 8.84 -14.79
CA ARG A 38 7.63 7.89 -13.88
C ARG A 38 7.06 6.76 -14.71
N ILE A 39 7.52 5.55 -14.43
CA ILE A 39 6.99 4.32 -15.00
C ILE A 39 5.96 3.79 -14.01
N HIS A 40 4.71 3.66 -14.45
CA HIS A 40 3.63 2.99 -13.73
C HIS A 40 3.52 1.57 -14.28
N ALA A 41 3.50 0.58 -13.41
CA ALA A 41 3.53 -0.82 -13.81
C ALA A 41 2.41 -1.62 -13.11
N GLY A 42 1.80 -2.52 -13.88
CA GLY A 42 0.88 -3.53 -13.39
C GLY A 42 1.55 -4.89 -13.50
N PHE A 43 1.67 -5.60 -12.39
CA PHE A 43 2.22 -6.95 -12.35
C PHE A 43 1.13 -7.95 -12.01
N ASP A 44 0.86 -8.89 -12.91
CA ASP A 44 -0.06 -10.01 -12.73
C ASP A 44 0.66 -11.11 -11.95
N VAL A 45 0.15 -11.40 -10.76
CA VAL A 45 0.79 -12.34 -9.84
C VAL A 45 0.58 -13.80 -10.27
N PRO A 46 -0.65 -14.27 -10.61
CA PRO A 46 -0.86 -15.60 -11.16
C PRO A 46 0.02 -15.96 -12.35
N HIS A 47 0.24 -15.01 -13.27
CA HIS A 47 1.07 -15.22 -14.46
C HIS A 47 2.54 -14.84 -14.27
N GLU A 48 2.90 -14.30 -13.11
CA GLU A 48 4.22 -13.74 -12.78
C GLU A 48 4.78 -12.80 -13.88
N ALA A 49 3.91 -12.00 -14.49
CA ALA A 49 4.23 -11.19 -15.67
C ALA A 49 3.76 -9.75 -15.53
N PHE A 50 4.49 -8.82 -16.15
CA PHE A 50 3.99 -7.46 -16.30
C PHE A 50 2.87 -7.44 -17.34
N CYS A 51 1.71 -6.91 -16.95
CA CYS A 51 0.53 -6.81 -17.81
C CYS A 51 0.34 -5.38 -18.36
N HIS A 52 0.99 -4.38 -17.78
CA HIS A 52 0.85 -3.00 -18.21
C HIS A 52 2.04 -2.13 -17.82
N PHE A 53 2.39 -1.20 -18.70
CA PHE A 53 3.32 -0.10 -18.41
C PHE A 53 2.77 1.21 -18.98
N GLU A 54 2.83 2.27 -18.19
CA GLU A 54 2.59 3.63 -18.64
C GLU A 54 3.78 4.51 -18.24
N LEU A 55 4.30 5.31 -19.17
CA LEU A 55 5.35 6.28 -18.90
C LEU A 55 4.74 7.68 -18.83
N THR A 56 4.92 8.37 -17.70
CA THR A 56 4.51 9.77 -17.55
C THR A 56 5.67 10.62 -17.10
N ASP A 57 5.55 11.94 -17.25
CA ASP A 57 6.47 12.88 -16.60
C ASP A 57 6.20 13.00 -15.09
N GLU A 58 6.84 13.97 -14.45
CA GLU A 58 6.70 14.27 -13.03
C GLU A 58 5.26 14.61 -12.60
N SER A 59 4.46 15.18 -13.50
CA SER A 59 3.07 15.61 -13.24
C SER A 59 2.09 14.43 -13.22
N GLY A 60 2.46 13.31 -13.83
CA GLY A 60 1.68 12.08 -13.81
C GLY A 60 1.74 11.39 -12.45
N GLY A 61 0.83 11.75 -11.55
CA GLY A 61 0.74 11.14 -10.22
C GLY A 61 0.46 9.64 -10.24
N GLU A 62 0.91 8.96 -9.19
CA GLU A 62 0.60 7.55 -8.89
C GLU A 62 -0.88 7.45 -8.52
N ARG A 63 -1.66 6.66 -9.29
CA ARG A 63 -3.08 6.46 -9.02
C ARG A 63 -3.44 5.00 -9.11
N LEU A 64 -4.32 4.57 -8.21
CA LEU A 64 -4.75 3.18 -8.16
C LEU A 64 -5.54 2.78 -9.43
N ASP A 65 -6.21 3.73 -10.08
CA ASP A 65 -7.05 3.56 -11.28
C ASP A 65 -6.31 3.90 -12.58
N ARG A 66 -5.01 4.18 -12.54
CA ARG A 66 -4.24 4.61 -13.71
C ARG A 66 -4.15 3.52 -14.79
N ILE A 67 -3.92 2.29 -14.34
CA ILE A 67 -3.94 1.10 -15.19
C ILE A 67 -5.40 0.71 -15.47
N PRO A 68 -5.78 0.28 -16.70
CA PRO A 68 -7.16 -0.08 -17.02
C PRO A 68 -7.74 -1.09 -16.04
N VAL A 69 -8.89 -0.79 -15.41
CA VAL A 69 -9.54 -1.66 -14.41
C VAL A 69 -10.38 -2.74 -15.08
N HIS A 70 -10.19 -3.99 -14.67
CA HIS A 70 -10.99 -5.12 -15.15
C HIS A 70 -11.92 -5.61 -14.05
N ALA A 71 -13.20 -5.75 -14.35
CA ALA A 71 -14.18 -6.28 -13.41
C ALA A 71 -13.75 -7.67 -12.91
N GLY A 72 -13.95 -7.93 -11.62
CA GLY A 72 -13.58 -9.17 -10.95
C GLY A 72 -12.11 -9.28 -10.56
N GLU A 73 -11.25 -8.31 -10.85
CA GLU A 73 -9.86 -8.37 -10.40
C GLU A 73 -9.65 -7.91 -8.94
N ILE A 74 -8.47 -8.16 -8.39
CA ILE A 74 -8.01 -7.68 -7.08
C ILE A 74 -6.72 -6.87 -7.28
N ARG A 75 -6.73 -5.59 -6.91
CA ARG A 75 -5.56 -4.70 -6.97
C ARG A 75 -4.87 -4.56 -5.65
N LEU A 76 -3.55 -4.63 -5.66
CA LEU A 76 -2.71 -4.47 -4.48
C LEU A 76 -1.90 -3.20 -4.58
N GLY A 77 -2.12 -2.30 -3.62
CA GLY A 77 -1.48 -0.99 -3.56
C GLY A 77 -0.73 -0.78 -2.25
N ASP A 78 0.33 0.04 -2.31
CA ASP A 78 0.97 0.55 -1.11
C ASP A 78 0.26 1.80 -0.55
N ARG A 79 0.84 2.41 0.49
CA ARG A 79 0.25 3.57 1.16
C ARG A 79 0.09 4.83 0.31
N ALA A 80 0.82 4.99 -0.79
CA ALA A 80 0.65 6.12 -1.69
C ALA A 80 -0.67 6.04 -2.47
N TYR A 81 -1.21 4.82 -2.60
CA TYR A 81 -2.48 4.53 -3.26
C TYR A 81 -3.71 4.68 -2.35
N MET A 82 -3.53 5.13 -1.11
CA MET A 82 -4.67 5.49 -0.24
C MET A 82 -5.29 6.80 -0.73
N GLN A 83 -6.17 6.66 -1.73
CA GLN A 83 -6.79 7.75 -2.47
C GLN A 83 -8.28 7.42 -2.60
N PRO A 84 -9.12 7.87 -1.66
CA PRO A 84 -10.52 7.44 -1.56
C PRO A 84 -11.30 7.65 -2.85
N GLU A 85 -11.06 8.75 -3.56
CA GLU A 85 -11.72 9.01 -4.84
C GLU A 85 -11.34 8.00 -5.93
N ARG A 86 -10.12 7.47 -5.91
CA ARG A 86 -9.62 6.48 -6.88
C ARG A 86 -10.03 5.07 -6.52
N MET A 87 -10.05 4.75 -5.23
CA MET A 87 -10.59 3.50 -4.69
C MET A 87 -12.06 3.33 -5.05
N ALA A 88 -12.84 4.41 -4.97
CA ALA A 88 -14.23 4.43 -5.44
C ALA A 88 -14.35 4.03 -6.91
N GLY A 89 -13.52 4.61 -7.78
CA GLY A 89 -13.53 4.30 -9.21
C GLY A 89 -13.16 2.85 -9.52
N VAL A 90 -12.28 2.23 -8.72
CA VAL A 90 -11.96 0.79 -8.83
C VAL A 90 -13.18 -0.06 -8.49
N MET A 91 -13.90 0.27 -7.40
CA MET A 91 -15.11 -0.44 -7.00
C MET A 91 -16.25 -0.24 -8.01
N GLU A 92 -16.44 0.99 -8.51
CA GLU A 92 -17.44 1.31 -9.54
C GLU A 92 -17.18 0.53 -10.86
N ALA A 93 -15.91 0.23 -11.16
CA ALA A 93 -15.53 -0.63 -12.28
C ALA A 93 -15.66 -2.14 -11.99
N GLY A 94 -16.21 -2.52 -10.83
CA GLY A 94 -16.46 -3.91 -10.45
C GLY A 94 -15.20 -4.67 -10.02
N ALA A 95 -14.14 -3.97 -9.63
CA ALA A 95 -12.91 -4.55 -9.14
C ALA A 95 -12.73 -4.34 -7.64
N ASP A 96 -11.93 -5.21 -7.02
CA ASP A 96 -11.56 -5.12 -5.63
C ASP A 96 -10.14 -4.63 -5.43
N PHE A 97 -9.82 -4.22 -4.21
CA PHE A 97 -8.46 -3.86 -3.84
C PHE A 97 -8.10 -4.25 -2.41
N ILE A 98 -6.79 -4.36 -2.16
CA ILE A 98 -6.18 -4.30 -0.83
C ILE A 98 -5.10 -3.21 -0.88
N VAL A 99 -5.28 -2.16 -0.10
CA VAL A 99 -4.34 -1.03 -0.03
C VAL A 99 -3.82 -0.91 1.39
N ARG A 100 -2.49 -0.84 1.53
CA ARG A 100 -1.90 -0.57 2.84
C ARG A 100 -2.18 0.87 3.26
N ALA A 101 -2.65 1.07 4.48
CA ALA A 101 -2.92 2.40 5.00
C ALA A 101 -1.84 2.87 5.98
N VAL A 102 -1.73 4.19 6.12
CA VAL A 102 -1.12 4.83 7.30
C VAL A 102 -2.24 5.36 8.17
N TRP A 103 -2.02 5.42 9.49
CA TRP A 103 -3.09 5.75 10.43
C TRP A 103 -3.65 7.17 10.26
N LYS A 104 -2.87 8.12 9.73
CA LYS A 104 -3.33 9.47 9.32
C LYS A 104 -3.72 9.57 7.83
N GLY A 105 -3.81 8.44 7.14
CA GLY A 105 -3.93 8.42 5.68
C GLY A 105 -5.32 8.80 5.20
N ALA A 106 -6.35 8.59 6.01
CA ALA A 106 -7.74 8.72 5.66
C ALA A 106 -8.52 9.50 6.73
N ARG A 107 -9.71 9.99 6.36
CA ARG A 107 -10.74 10.38 7.32
C ARG A 107 -11.51 9.11 7.71
N TRP A 108 -11.11 8.48 8.79
CA TRP A 108 -11.73 7.26 9.31
C TRP A 108 -13.07 7.58 9.97
N LEU A 109 -14.08 6.81 9.60
CA LEU A 109 -15.43 6.89 10.12
C LEU A 109 -15.90 5.50 10.53
N ASP A 110 -16.74 5.43 11.55
CA ASP A 110 -17.44 4.20 11.93
C ASP A 110 -18.66 3.96 11.01
N GLU A 111 -19.41 2.88 11.25
CA GLU A 111 -20.63 2.57 10.49
C GLU A 111 -21.66 3.71 10.55
N ALA A 112 -21.80 4.34 11.71
CA ALA A 112 -22.69 5.49 11.94
C ALA A 112 -22.19 6.80 11.29
N GLY A 113 -21.00 6.80 10.68
CA GLY A 113 -20.41 7.95 10.02
C GLY A 113 -19.75 8.96 10.98
N GLN A 114 -19.53 8.57 12.24
CA GLN A 114 -18.81 9.36 13.23
C GLN A 114 -17.29 9.16 13.13
N PRO A 115 -16.47 10.12 13.58
CA PRO A 115 -15.01 9.95 13.59
C PRO A 115 -14.58 8.68 14.33
N PHE A 116 -13.84 7.81 13.64
CA PHE A 116 -13.33 6.57 14.20
C PHE A 116 -11.88 6.73 14.65
N ASP A 117 -11.61 6.53 15.95
CA ASP A 117 -10.24 6.51 16.48
C ASP A 117 -9.57 5.17 16.21
N LEU A 118 -8.92 5.09 15.06
CA LEU A 118 -8.16 3.93 14.62
C LEU A 118 -7.08 3.51 15.64
N ILE A 119 -6.43 4.45 16.32
CA ILE A 119 -5.33 4.11 17.22
C ILE A 119 -5.88 3.50 18.50
N ALA A 120 -6.92 4.11 19.08
CA ALA A 120 -7.59 3.56 20.26
C ALA A 120 -8.14 2.15 19.97
N ALA A 121 -8.77 1.95 18.80
CA ALA A 121 -9.28 0.64 18.38
C ALA A 121 -8.17 -0.42 18.27
N LEU A 122 -7.03 -0.08 17.66
CA LEU A 122 -5.89 -1.00 17.55
C LEU A 122 -5.23 -1.27 18.91
N GLN A 123 -5.19 -0.30 19.83
CA GLN A 123 -4.65 -0.50 21.17
C GLN A 123 -5.54 -1.40 22.03
N GLY A 124 -6.86 -1.21 21.95
CA GLY A 124 -7.84 -1.99 22.69
C GLY A 124 -8.07 -3.40 22.13
N HIS A 125 -7.55 -3.71 20.94
CA HIS A 125 -7.68 -5.03 20.34
C HIS A 125 -6.82 -6.07 21.07
N ALA A 126 -7.40 -7.26 21.26
CA ALA A 126 -6.76 -8.40 21.88
C ALA A 126 -5.39 -8.73 21.26
N GLU A 127 -4.53 -9.39 22.03
CA GLU A 127 -3.20 -9.76 21.53
C GLU A 127 -3.26 -10.89 20.49
N GLU A 128 -4.32 -11.69 20.49
CA GLU A 128 -4.50 -12.82 19.60
C GLU A 128 -5.37 -12.46 18.38
N GLY A 129 -4.86 -12.80 17.19
CA GLY A 129 -5.60 -12.71 15.93
C GLY A 129 -5.47 -11.36 15.20
N PRO A 130 -6.00 -11.31 13.96
CA PRO A 130 -6.07 -10.08 13.20
C PRO A 130 -7.25 -9.21 13.66
N PHE A 131 -7.03 -7.91 13.67
CA PHE A 131 -8.10 -6.93 13.74
C PHE A 131 -8.85 -6.95 12.41
N ASP A 132 -10.18 -7.07 12.47
CA ASP A 132 -11.04 -7.12 11.30
C ASP A 132 -12.38 -6.45 11.59
N GLN A 133 -12.60 -5.26 11.01
CA GLN A 133 -13.83 -4.51 11.21
C GLN A 133 -14.27 -3.77 9.94
N PRO A 134 -15.58 -3.65 9.70
CA PRO A 134 -16.10 -2.70 8.73
C PRO A 134 -15.74 -1.27 9.16
N VAL A 135 -15.35 -0.45 8.19
CA VAL A 135 -15.03 0.97 8.39
C VAL A 135 -15.56 1.78 7.23
N ARG A 136 -15.74 3.08 7.46
CA ARG A 136 -16.07 4.03 6.41
C ARG A 136 -14.91 4.98 6.18
N ILE A 137 -14.54 5.23 4.93
CA ILE A 137 -13.51 6.22 4.59
C ILE A 137 -14.18 7.42 3.95
N GLY A 138 -14.07 8.57 4.63
CA GLY A 138 -14.61 9.82 4.13
C GLY A 138 -13.95 10.29 2.84
N ARG A 139 -14.78 10.73 1.88
CA ARG A 139 -14.35 11.39 0.63
C ARG A 139 -14.60 12.90 0.70
N LYS A 140 -13.96 13.66 -0.19
CA LYS A 140 -14.10 15.13 -0.21
C LYS A 140 -15.42 15.62 -0.80
N LYS A 141 -15.92 14.95 -1.84
CA LYS A 141 -17.05 15.42 -2.66
C LYS A 141 -18.13 14.35 -2.90
N ALA A 142 -18.14 13.31 -2.08
CA ALA A 142 -19.03 12.17 -2.24
C ALA A 142 -19.21 11.46 -0.89
N ASP A 143 -20.15 10.53 -0.86
CA ASP A 143 -20.41 9.72 0.33
C ASP A 143 -19.20 8.87 0.73
N PRO A 144 -19.01 8.61 2.03
CA PRO A 144 -17.94 7.75 2.51
C PRO A 144 -17.97 6.37 1.84
N LEU A 145 -16.78 5.82 1.57
CA LEU A 145 -16.65 4.45 1.10
C LEU A 145 -16.84 3.48 2.24
N ASN A 146 -17.75 2.52 2.07
CA ASN A 146 -17.88 1.37 2.97
C ASN A 146 -16.81 0.36 2.59
N LEU A 147 -15.90 0.09 3.53
CA LEU A 147 -14.73 -0.74 3.33
C LEU A 147 -14.51 -1.61 4.57
N ARG A 148 -13.49 -2.45 4.49
CA ARG A 148 -13.07 -3.31 5.59
C ARG A 148 -11.64 -2.97 5.98
N LEU A 149 -11.41 -2.87 7.28
CA LEU A 149 -10.12 -2.62 7.89
C LEU A 149 -9.58 -3.92 8.47
N VAL A 150 -8.49 -4.41 7.87
CA VAL A 150 -7.78 -5.59 8.36
C VAL A 150 -6.40 -5.17 8.85
N ALA A 151 -6.07 -5.47 10.11
CA ALA A 151 -4.77 -5.13 10.66
C ALA A 151 -4.18 -6.29 11.47
N CYS A 152 -2.86 -6.39 11.50
CA CYS A 152 -2.17 -7.35 12.35
C CYS A 152 -0.92 -6.74 12.97
N ARG A 153 -0.54 -7.26 14.14
CA ARG A 153 0.70 -6.87 14.80
C ARG A 153 1.89 -7.39 13.98
N LYS A 154 2.92 -6.55 13.87
CA LYS A 154 4.20 -6.98 13.35
C LYS A 154 4.92 -7.84 14.40
N PRO A 155 5.80 -8.76 13.97
CA PRO A 155 6.76 -9.39 14.86
C PRO A 155 7.51 -8.33 15.71
N PRO A 156 7.84 -8.61 16.99
CA PRO A 156 8.46 -7.63 17.88
C PRO A 156 9.69 -6.94 17.29
N GLU A 157 10.55 -7.69 16.60
CA GLU A 157 11.74 -7.15 15.93
C GLU A 157 11.41 -6.21 14.76
N ALA A 158 10.40 -6.56 13.96
CA ALA A 158 9.92 -5.72 12.86
C ALA A 158 9.24 -4.45 13.39
N ALA A 159 8.51 -4.55 14.50
CA ALA A 159 7.91 -3.41 15.18
C ALA A 159 8.99 -2.46 15.76
N ALA A 160 10.03 -3.01 16.40
CA ALA A 160 11.14 -2.23 16.94
C ALA A 160 11.88 -1.46 15.83
N ARG A 161 12.22 -2.14 14.72
CA ARG A 161 12.84 -1.51 13.53
C ARG A 161 11.95 -0.41 12.95
N ALA A 162 10.66 -0.66 12.81
CA ALA A 162 9.72 0.34 12.30
C ALA A 162 9.62 1.59 13.20
N ARG A 163 9.63 1.41 14.52
CA ARG A 163 9.65 2.53 15.50
C ARG A 163 10.94 3.33 15.40
N GLU A 164 12.10 2.66 15.32
CA GLU A 164 13.39 3.31 15.17
C GLU A 164 13.47 4.16 13.89
N GLN A 165 12.99 3.61 12.77
CA GLN A 165 12.93 4.34 11.51
C GLN A 165 11.98 5.54 11.57
N ALA A 166 10.82 5.39 12.21
CA ALA A 166 9.90 6.50 12.42
C ALA A 166 10.56 7.63 13.24
N CYS A 167 11.31 7.29 14.29
CA CYS A 167 12.09 8.25 15.06
C CYS A 167 13.15 8.94 14.21
N LYS A 168 13.90 8.20 13.39
CA LYS A 168 14.91 8.75 12.46
C LYS A 168 14.28 9.71 11.45
N ALA A 169 13.13 9.34 10.88
CA ALA A 169 12.37 10.17 9.95
C ALA A 169 11.87 11.46 10.61
N ALA A 170 11.34 11.38 11.85
CA ALA A 170 10.86 12.54 12.59
C ALA A 170 11.98 13.53 12.92
N ARG A 171 13.14 13.00 13.38
CA ARG A 171 14.36 13.80 13.62
C ARG A 171 14.82 14.52 12.36
N LYS A 172 14.87 13.81 11.23
CA LYS A 172 15.24 14.40 9.94
C LYS A 172 14.25 15.49 9.50
N GLY A 173 12.97 15.29 9.78
CA GLY A 173 11.91 16.27 9.50
C GLY A 173 11.73 17.34 10.57
N GLY A 174 12.63 17.45 11.56
CA GLY A 174 12.61 18.50 12.58
C GLY A 174 11.42 18.46 13.55
N HIS A 175 10.72 17.33 13.68
CA HIS A 175 9.55 17.21 14.55
C HIS A 175 9.68 16.05 15.54
N LYS A 176 8.97 16.18 16.67
CA LYS A 176 8.89 15.10 17.66
C LYS A 176 7.90 14.04 17.19
N ILE A 177 8.29 12.77 17.32
CA ILE A 177 7.39 11.66 17.03
C ILE A 177 6.24 11.61 18.06
N THR A 178 5.03 11.30 17.59
CA THR A 178 3.86 11.16 18.46
C THR A 178 3.72 9.71 18.94
N GLU A 179 3.11 9.52 20.11
CA GLU A 179 2.83 8.19 20.67
C GLU A 179 1.97 7.35 19.71
N GLN A 180 0.95 7.96 19.11
CA GLN A 180 0.10 7.32 18.10
C GLN A 180 0.91 6.75 16.93
N THR A 181 1.99 7.42 16.52
CA THR A 181 2.86 6.95 15.44
C THR A 181 3.69 5.73 15.87
N LEU A 182 4.12 5.67 17.13
CA LEU A 182 4.83 4.51 17.69
C LEU A 182 3.93 3.29 17.85
N ILE A 183 2.66 3.51 18.21
CA ILE A 183 1.63 2.48 18.24
C ILE A 183 1.41 1.95 16.83
N ALA A 184 1.06 2.82 15.87
CA ALA A 184 0.81 2.44 14.48
C ALA A 184 2.01 1.75 13.82
N ALA A 185 3.25 2.11 14.19
CA ALA A 185 4.46 1.46 13.68
C ALA A 185 4.53 -0.04 14.00
N GLY A 186 3.87 -0.48 15.08
CA GLY A 186 3.74 -1.88 15.46
C GLY A 186 2.73 -2.69 14.64
N TRP A 187 1.97 -2.05 13.75
CA TRP A 187 0.90 -2.68 12.98
C TRP A 187 1.17 -2.65 11.48
N VAL A 188 0.66 -3.66 10.78
CA VAL A 188 0.32 -3.57 9.36
C VAL A 188 -1.17 -3.28 9.28
N ILE A 189 -1.55 -2.21 8.61
CA ILE A 189 -2.93 -1.75 8.47
C ILE A 189 -3.29 -1.82 7.00
N LEU A 190 -4.30 -2.59 6.65
CA LEU A 190 -4.80 -2.79 5.30
C LEU A 190 -6.26 -2.35 5.23
N VAL A 191 -6.61 -1.69 4.14
CA VAL A 191 -7.99 -1.36 3.79
C VAL A 191 -8.34 -2.15 2.54
N THR A 192 -9.48 -2.81 2.54
CA THR A 192 -9.92 -3.68 1.47
C THR A 192 -11.41 -3.48 1.16
N SER A 193 -11.78 -3.70 -0.10
CA SER A 193 -13.18 -3.82 -0.53
C SER A 193 -13.68 -5.26 -0.53
N LEU A 194 -12.79 -6.24 -0.28
CA LEU A 194 -13.11 -7.66 -0.33
C LEU A 194 -14.14 -8.06 0.74
N ASP A 195 -15.12 -8.83 0.28
CA ASP A 195 -16.20 -9.40 1.07
C ASP A 195 -15.68 -10.31 2.20
N PRO A 196 -16.07 -10.08 3.47
CA PRO A 196 -15.70 -10.93 4.60
C PRO A 196 -16.15 -12.38 4.48
N ASP A 197 -17.25 -12.65 3.76
CA ASP A 197 -17.76 -14.03 3.60
C ASP A 197 -16.92 -14.85 2.61
N GLN A 198 -16.21 -14.16 1.70
CA GLN A 198 -15.36 -14.78 0.69
C GLN A 198 -13.88 -14.78 1.07
N PHE A 199 -13.45 -13.78 1.85
CA PHE A 199 -12.06 -13.59 2.26
C PHE A 199 -11.96 -13.42 3.76
N SER A 200 -11.34 -14.37 4.46
CA SER A 200 -11.05 -14.17 5.88
C SER A 200 -9.99 -13.06 6.08
N ALA A 201 -9.88 -12.52 7.29
CA ALA A 201 -8.83 -11.55 7.61
C ALA A 201 -7.43 -12.13 7.36
N GLN A 202 -7.25 -13.43 7.64
CA GLN A 202 -5.99 -14.13 7.41
C GLN A 202 -5.66 -14.22 5.91
N ASP A 203 -6.67 -14.43 5.07
CA ASP A 203 -6.53 -14.48 3.62
C ASP A 203 -6.07 -13.14 3.05
N VAL A 204 -6.70 -12.04 3.49
CA VAL A 204 -6.33 -10.68 3.07
C VAL A 204 -4.88 -10.38 3.44
N LEU A 205 -4.48 -10.72 4.68
CA LEU A 205 -3.11 -10.53 5.15
C LEU A 205 -2.10 -11.41 4.39
N ALA A 206 -2.46 -12.67 4.12
CA ALA A 206 -1.62 -13.61 3.39
C ALA A 206 -1.43 -13.17 1.93
N LEU A 207 -2.51 -12.79 1.25
CA LEU A 207 -2.49 -12.28 -0.12
C LEU A 207 -1.61 -11.05 -0.24
N TYR A 208 -1.78 -10.08 0.67
CA TYR A 208 -0.95 -8.87 0.68
C TYR A 208 0.53 -9.19 0.93
N ARG A 209 0.83 -10.06 1.90
CA ARG A 209 2.20 -10.46 2.22
C ARG A 209 2.90 -11.16 1.06
N ASP A 210 2.23 -12.15 0.45
CA ASP A 210 2.81 -12.92 -0.64
C ASP A 210 3.08 -12.01 -1.84
N CYS A 211 2.15 -11.10 -2.16
CA CYS A 211 2.34 -10.11 -3.22
C CYS A 211 3.41 -9.06 -2.88
N GLN A 212 3.58 -8.70 -1.61
CA GLN A 212 4.70 -7.88 -1.18
C GLN A 212 6.04 -8.59 -1.45
N GLU A 213 6.13 -9.90 -1.25
CA GLU A 213 7.33 -10.68 -1.62
C GLU A 213 7.56 -10.67 -3.14
N PHE A 214 6.50 -10.84 -3.95
CA PHE A 214 6.59 -10.73 -5.41
C PHE A 214 7.07 -9.35 -5.86
N ARG A 215 6.52 -8.27 -5.31
CA ARG A 215 6.97 -6.90 -5.63
C ARG A 215 8.46 -6.70 -5.35
N VAL A 216 8.97 -7.30 -4.27
CA VAL A 216 10.40 -7.23 -3.93
C VAL A 216 11.24 -8.05 -4.92
N ARG A 217 10.76 -9.24 -5.32
CA ARG A 217 11.49 -10.16 -6.21
C ARG A 217 11.44 -9.79 -7.68
N ALA A 218 10.30 -9.32 -8.18
CA ALA A 218 10.03 -9.01 -9.60
C ALA A 218 10.80 -7.78 -10.13
N CYS A 219 11.85 -7.33 -9.44
CA CYS A 219 12.69 -6.19 -9.81
C CYS A 219 11.96 -4.84 -9.96
N ILE A 220 10.69 -4.72 -9.56
CA ILE A 220 9.95 -3.44 -9.56
C ILE A 220 10.68 -2.39 -8.70
N MET A 221 11.28 -2.82 -7.59
CA MET A 221 12.18 -1.98 -6.79
C MET A 221 13.58 -1.84 -7.40
N GLY A 222 14.08 -2.85 -8.12
CA GLY A 222 15.37 -2.79 -8.81
C GLY A 222 15.42 -1.72 -9.89
N MET A 223 14.30 -1.45 -10.56
CA MET A 223 14.15 -0.31 -11.47
C MET A 223 14.27 1.06 -10.77
N LYS A 224 14.06 1.13 -9.45
CA LYS A 224 14.28 2.35 -8.63
C LYS A 224 15.78 2.52 -8.30
N GLU A 225 16.57 1.44 -8.29
CA GLU A 225 17.99 1.46 -7.87
C GLU A 225 18.98 1.48 -9.04
N SER A 226 18.68 0.83 -10.16
CA SER A 226 19.59 0.65 -11.30
C SER A 226 19.86 1.90 -12.15
N THR A 227 19.31 3.06 -11.78
CA THR A 227 19.52 4.35 -12.49
C THR A 227 20.61 5.24 -11.87
N HIS A 228 21.45 4.72 -10.96
CA HIS A 228 22.51 5.51 -10.32
C HIS A 228 23.79 5.62 -11.18
N GLY A 229 23.80 6.64 -12.04
CA GLY A 229 25.01 7.43 -12.29
C GLY A 229 25.05 8.62 -11.33
N THR A 230 25.74 8.43 -10.20
CA THR A 230 26.34 9.44 -9.30
C THR A 230 25.48 10.58 -8.71
N THR A 231 25.33 10.52 -7.38
CA THR A 231 25.14 11.63 -6.40
C THR A 231 24.02 12.64 -6.61
N GLU A 232 22.90 12.49 -5.88
CA GLU A 232 22.62 13.22 -4.63
C GLU A 232 21.35 12.62 -3.98
N ARG A 233 21.39 12.42 -2.66
CA ARG A 233 20.29 11.80 -1.90
C ARG A 233 19.06 12.71 -1.90
N ALA A 234 18.14 12.51 -2.84
CA ALA A 234 16.75 12.96 -2.69
C ALA A 234 16.13 12.17 -1.53
N GLY A 235 16.26 12.74 -0.34
CA GLY A 235 15.91 12.10 0.91
C GLY A 235 14.41 11.98 1.10
N TYR A 236 13.80 10.89 0.64
CA TYR A 236 12.44 10.52 1.03
C TYR A 236 12.44 9.79 2.38
N PRO A 237 11.85 10.36 3.45
CA PRO A 237 11.81 9.71 4.75
C PRO A 237 10.78 8.56 4.77
N GLY A 238 11.18 7.38 5.23
CA GLY A 238 10.26 6.34 5.72
C GLY A 238 10.00 5.14 4.79
N ARG A 239 10.98 4.67 4.01
CA ARG A 239 10.85 3.43 3.24
C ARG A 239 11.35 2.21 4.05
N ASP A 240 10.42 1.55 4.73
CA ASP A 240 10.57 0.15 5.15
C ASP A 240 9.82 -0.71 4.13
N ILE A 241 10.50 -1.03 3.02
CA ILE A 241 9.96 -1.80 1.88
C ILE A 241 10.76 -3.09 1.64
N GLY A 242 11.28 -3.68 2.72
CA GLY A 242 11.86 -5.02 2.67
C GLY A 242 10.85 -6.12 3.06
N PRO A 243 11.20 -7.41 2.83
CA PRO A 243 10.53 -8.57 3.44
C PRO A 243 10.54 -8.54 4.98
N THR A 244 11.24 -7.59 5.58
CA THR A 244 11.46 -7.40 7.02
C THR A 244 10.23 -6.99 7.81
N ALA A 245 9.16 -6.52 7.17
CA ALA A 245 7.91 -6.18 7.88
C ALA A 245 7.21 -7.41 8.49
N TRP A 246 7.55 -8.61 8.01
CA TRP A 246 6.90 -9.88 8.34
C TRP A 246 7.85 -10.96 8.86
N ARG A 247 9.18 -10.76 8.76
CA ARG A 247 10.18 -11.72 9.22
C ARG A 247 10.71 -11.35 10.60
N GLY A 248 10.27 -12.13 11.59
CA GLY A 248 11.04 -12.58 12.74
C GLY A 248 11.19 -14.09 12.63
#